data_AF-A0A8J4VQ76-F1
#
_entry.id   AF-A0A8J4VQ76-F1
#
_cell.length_a   1.000
_cell.length_b   1.000
_cell.length_c   1.000
_cell.angle_alpha   90.00
_cell.angle_beta   90.00
_cell.angle_gamma   90.00
#
_symmetry.space_group_name_H-M   'P 1'
#
loop_
_entity.id
_entity.type
_entity.pdbx_description
1 polymer ?
#
loop_
_entity_poly.entity_id
_entity_poly.type
_entity_poly.pdbx_seq_one_letter_code
_entity_poly.pdbx_strand_id
1 'polypeptide(L)'
;MLGGHGLALTFSPSWELAQAIGIQFLGLFNASNNGLPTNYVLAIELDTVKSTDVNNIDKLTRTRRATTYTDVFAFGVFMLEVACGRRPIELQGLTEEVILVDWVFECWRKGSILDASDPRLEGNYVVEKIELVLKLGLLCSHSSPVARPRMR
;
A
#
# COMPACT_ATOMS: atom_id res chain seq x y z
N MET A 1 -19.44 -12.01 -12.30
CA MET A 1 -18.21 -11.20 -12.35
C MET A 1 -18.06 -10.52 -10.98
N LEU A 2 -17.31 -11.14 -10.07
CA LEU A 2 -16.99 -10.52 -8.78
C LEU A 2 -15.83 -9.56 -9.00
N GLY A 3 -16.08 -8.26 -9.02
CA GLY A 3 -15.03 -7.26 -9.00
C GLY A 3 -14.14 -7.47 -7.78
N GLY A 4 -12.83 -7.57 -8.01
CA GLY A 4 -11.85 -7.52 -6.93
C GLY A 4 -11.90 -6.15 -6.27
N HIS A 5 -11.85 -6.11 -4.94
CA HIS A 5 -11.64 -4.86 -4.23
C HIS A 5 -10.13 -4.59 -4.23
N GLY A 6 -9.64 -3.97 -5.30
CA GLY A 6 -8.28 -3.45 -5.42
C GLY A 6 -8.18 -2.04 -4.84
N LEU A 7 -6.98 -1.63 -4.43
CA LEU A 7 -6.70 -0.24 -4.04
C LEU A 7 -6.18 0.50 -5.27
N ALA A 8 -6.81 1.59 -5.68
CA ALA A 8 -6.34 2.41 -6.80
C ALA A 8 -5.67 3.70 -6.29
N LEU A 9 -4.40 3.90 -6.62
CA LEU A 9 -3.68 5.16 -6.45
C LEU A 9 -3.89 6.00 -7.69
N THR A 10 -4.35 7.24 -7.54
CA THR A 10 -4.62 8.11 -8.69
C THR A 10 -3.83 9.40 -8.65
N PHE A 11 -3.16 9.70 -9.76
CA PHE A 11 -2.43 10.95 -9.98
C PHE A 11 -3.23 11.81 -10.95
N SER A 12 -3.55 13.04 -10.53
CA SER A 12 -4.25 14.05 -11.34
C SER A 12 -3.46 15.37 -11.28
N PRO A 13 -3.31 16.10 -12.39
CA PRO A 13 -2.69 17.43 -12.40
C PRO A 13 -3.56 18.51 -11.71
N SER A 14 -4.81 18.19 -11.35
CA SER A 14 -5.72 19.09 -10.65
C SER A 14 -6.34 18.42 -9.41
N TRP A 15 -6.54 19.21 -8.36
CA TRP A 15 -7.22 18.80 -7.12
C TRP A 15 -8.75 19.04 -7.18
N GLU A 16 -9.25 19.60 -8.27
CA GLU A 16 -10.68 19.87 -8.51
C GLU A 16 -11.42 18.60 -8.96
N LEU A 17 -11.49 17.61 -8.08
CA LEU A 17 -12.36 16.43 -8.22
C LEU A 17 -13.82 16.77 -7.86
N ALA A 18 -14.29 17.98 -8.18
CA ALA A 18 -15.50 18.59 -7.64
C ALA A 18 -16.82 17.89 -8.05
N GLN A 19 -16.76 16.90 -8.95
CA GLN A 19 -17.92 16.15 -9.44
C GLN A 19 -17.87 14.65 -9.11
N ALA A 20 -16.91 14.25 -8.27
CA ALA A 20 -16.76 12.88 -7.80
C ALA A 20 -17.94 12.41 -6.95
N ILE A 21 -18.54 11.27 -7.30
CA ILE A 21 -19.56 10.60 -6.49
C ILE A 21 -18.91 9.39 -5.82
N GLY A 22 -18.83 9.38 -4.48
CA GLY A 22 -18.09 8.39 -3.68
C GLY A 22 -18.58 6.94 -3.71
N ILE A 23 -19.41 6.56 -4.69
CA ILE A 23 -20.01 5.24 -4.82
C ILE A 23 -19.64 4.58 -6.15
N GLN A 24 -19.29 5.37 -7.18
CA GLN A 24 -18.99 4.88 -8.54
C GLN A 24 -17.72 5.55 -9.07
N PHE A 25 -17.07 4.95 -10.06
CA PHE A 25 -15.88 5.50 -10.73
C PHE A 25 -14.71 5.87 -9.79
N LEU A 26 -14.43 5.01 -8.81
CA LEU A 26 -13.37 5.22 -7.79
C LEU A 26 -13.55 6.49 -6.95
N GLY A 27 -14.71 7.15 -7.00
CA GLY A 27 -14.90 8.46 -6.38
C GLY A 27 -14.07 9.54 -7.06
N LEU A 28 -13.79 9.42 -8.36
CA LEU A 28 -13.03 10.39 -9.14
C LEU A 28 -13.87 11.05 -10.22
N PHE A 29 -14.87 10.32 -10.73
CA PHE A 29 -15.67 10.71 -11.87
C PHE A 29 -17.16 10.49 -11.60
N ASN A 30 -17.97 10.92 -12.55
CA ASN A 30 -19.39 10.61 -12.67
C ASN A 30 -19.68 10.02 -14.06
N ALA A 31 -20.93 9.61 -14.27
CA ALA A 31 -21.35 9.01 -15.54
C ALA A 31 -21.19 9.95 -16.75
N SER A 32 -21.09 11.27 -16.53
CA SER A 32 -20.98 12.29 -17.56
C SER A 32 -19.54 12.65 -17.93
N ASN A 33 -18.56 12.39 -17.06
CA ASN A 33 -17.16 12.75 -17.30
C ASN A 33 -16.19 11.56 -17.24
N ASN A 34 -16.66 10.34 -16.97
CA ASN A 34 -15.85 9.12 -17.06
C ASN A 34 -15.32 8.90 -18.49
N GLY A 35 -14.01 8.70 -18.63
CA GLY A 35 -13.36 8.41 -19.91
C GLY A 35 -13.04 9.61 -20.81
N LEU A 36 -13.23 10.85 -20.33
CA LEU A 36 -12.81 12.03 -21.09
C LEU A 36 -11.26 12.11 -21.16
N PRO A 37 -10.67 12.32 -22.35
CA PRO A 37 -9.21 12.39 -22.51
C PRO A 37 -8.59 13.60 -21.81
N THR A 38 -9.39 14.60 -21.45
CA THR A 38 -8.96 15.80 -20.73
C THR A 38 -8.88 15.62 -19.21
N ASN A 39 -9.29 14.48 -18.67
CA ASN A 39 -9.23 14.24 -17.23
C ASN A 39 -7.79 14.06 -16.73
N TYR A 40 -6.85 13.67 -17.60
CA TYR A 40 -5.43 13.48 -17.27
C TYR A 40 -5.18 12.70 -15.97
N VAL A 41 -5.99 11.67 -15.71
CA VAL A 41 -5.84 10.82 -14.52
C VAL A 41 -5.07 9.56 -14.87
N LEU A 42 -3.98 9.33 -14.15
CA LEU A 42 -3.30 8.05 -14.13
C LEU A 42 -3.73 7.28 -12.88
N ALA A 43 -4.44 6.17 -13.07
CA ALA A 43 -4.83 5.28 -11.99
C ALA A 43 -3.97 4.01 -12.00
N ILE A 44 -3.36 3.70 -10.86
CA ILE A 44 -2.58 2.48 -10.62
C ILE A 44 -3.38 1.62 -9.65
N GLU A 45 -3.88 0.49 -10.13
CA GLU A 45 -4.53 -0.50 -9.28
C GLU A 45 -3.48 -1.42 -8.64
N LEU A 46 -3.42 -1.41 -7.31
CA LEU A 46 -2.65 -2.34 -6.49
C LEU A 46 -3.54 -3.52 -6.13
N ASP A 47 -3.34 -4.64 -6.82
CA ASP A 47 -3.95 -5.92 -6.48
C ASP A 47 -3.21 -6.57 -5.30
N THR A 48 -3.97 -7.10 -4.33
CA THR A 48 -3.42 -7.89 -3.22
C THR A 48 -3.87 -9.35 -3.36
N VAL A 49 -3.03 -10.14 -4.06
CA VAL A 49 -2.85 -11.63 -4.02
C VAL A 49 -3.64 -12.45 -5.09
N LYS A 50 -3.05 -13.39 -5.88
CA LYS A 50 -2.31 -14.65 -5.54
C LYS A 50 -1.18 -15.06 -6.51
N SER A 51 -0.03 -15.50 -5.95
CA SER A 51 0.64 -16.72 -6.40
C SER A 51 0.05 -17.89 -5.61
N THR A 52 -0.36 -18.95 -6.31
CA THR A 52 -0.88 -20.17 -5.70
C THR A 52 0.28 -21.13 -5.49
N ASP A 53 0.59 -21.47 -4.23
CA ASP A 53 1.09 -22.81 -3.92
C ASP A 53 0.63 -23.28 -2.52
N VAL A 54 -0.28 -24.25 -2.59
CA VAL A 54 -0.51 -25.45 -1.77
C VAL A 54 -0.22 -25.46 -0.25
N ASN A 55 -1.29 -25.83 0.47
CA ASN A 55 -1.29 -26.62 1.71
C ASN A 55 -0.75 -25.96 2.99
N ASN A 56 -1.55 -25.07 3.57
CA ASN A 56 -1.92 -25.22 4.98
C ASN A 56 -3.28 -24.55 5.22
N ILE A 57 -4.30 -25.39 5.25
CA ILE A 57 -5.67 -25.05 5.59
C ILE A 57 -5.71 -25.01 7.10
N ASP A 58 -5.51 -23.85 7.72
CA ASP A 58 -6.01 -23.61 9.08
C ASP A 58 -6.21 -22.11 9.33
N LYS A 59 -7.49 -21.71 9.33
CA LYS A 59 -8.05 -20.43 9.80
C LYS A 59 -7.96 -19.17 8.93
N LEU A 60 -8.13 -19.28 7.61
CA LEU A 60 -8.49 -18.09 6.82
C LEU A 60 -9.46 -18.35 5.66
N THR A 61 -10.59 -19.00 5.93
CA THR A 61 -11.85 -18.61 5.28
C THR A 61 -12.33 -17.27 5.87
N ARG A 62 -11.50 -16.24 5.83
CA ARG A 62 -11.86 -14.89 6.27
C ARG A 62 -12.41 -14.14 5.08
N THR A 63 -13.72 -13.97 5.10
CA THR A 63 -14.54 -13.11 4.25
C THR A 63 -13.73 -11.98 3.62
N ARG A 64 -13.77 -11.86 2.28
CA ARG A 64 -13.19 -10.80 1.46
C ARG A 64 -13.92 -9.47 1.71
N ARG A 65 -13.93 -9.02 2.96
CA ARG A 65 -14.61 -7.81 3.43
C ARG A 65 -13.57 -6.70 3.37
N ALA A 66 -13.73 -5.79 2.40
CA ALA A 66 -13.05 -4.51 2.45
C ALA A 66 -13.42 -3.85 3.78
N THR A 67 -12.44 -3.64 4.65
CA THR A 67 -12.61 -2.98 5.93
C THR A 67 -11.60 -1.84 6.00
N THR A 68 -11.93 -0.79 6.74
CA THR A 68 -10.98 0.32 6.96
C THR A 68 -9.61 -0.18 7.44
N TYR A 69 -9.55 -1.28 8.20
CA TYR A 69 -8.30 -1.87 8.67
C TYR A 69 -7.50 -2.62 7.60
N THR A 70 -8.13 -3.22 6.59
CA THR A 70 -7.42 -3.82 5.45
C THR A 70 -6.84 -2.74 4.55
N ASP A 71 -7.56 -1.62 4.40
CA ASP A 71 -7.11 -0.48 3.60
C ASP A 71 -5.94 0.22 4.29
N VAL A 72 -5.99 0.40 5.62
CA VAL A 72 -4.85 0.90 6.42
C VAL A 72 -3.62 0.01 6.27
N PHE A 73 -3.80 -1.32 6.25
CA PHE A 73 -2.68 -2.24 6.07
C PHE A 73 -2.05 -2.12 4.69
N ALA A 74 -2.85 -2.10 3.64
CA ALA A 74 -2.37 -1.91 2.27
C ALA A 74 -1.66 -0.57 2.12
N PHE A 75 -2.19 0.50 2.71
CA PHE A 75 -1.54 1.80 2.76
C PHE A 75 -0.20 1.78 3.50
N GLY A 76 -0.12 1.05 4.62
CA GLY A 76 1.13 0.83 5.34
C GLY A 76 2.20 0.16 4.49
N VAL A 77 1.84 -0.94 3.82
CA VAL A 77 2.74 -1.66 2.90
C VAL A 77 3.17 -0.77 1.75
N PHE A 78 2.26 0.00 1.16
CA PHE A 78 2.56 0.93 0.08
C PHE A 78 3.53 2.04 0.51
N MET A 79 3.35 2.63 1.70
CA MET A 79 4.30 3.61 2.24
C MET A 79 5.70 3.03 2.37
N LEU A 80 5.81 1.78 2.83
CA LEU A 80 7.09 1.09 2.94
C LEU A 80 7.70 0.79 1.56
N GLU A 81 6.91 0.32 0.61
CA GLU A 81 7.35 0.08 -0.78
C GLU A 81 7.94 1.36 -1.40
N VAL A 82 7.24 2.48 -1.29
CA VAL A 82 7.71 3.78 -1.82
C VAL A 82 8.94 4.27 -1.08
N ALA A 83 8.94 4.20 0.26
CA ALA A 83 10.05 4.72 1.07
C ALA A 83 11.33 3.89 0.93
N CYS A 84 11.20 2.58 0.69
CA CYS A 84 12.32 1.64 0.57
C CYS A 84 12.75 1.41 -0.90
N GLY A 85 11.91 1.76 -1.87
CA GLY A 85 12.15 1.48 -3.28
C GLY A 85 12.17 -0.01 -3.62
N ARG A 86 11.54 -0.85 -2.78
CA ARG A 86 11.57 -2.32 -2.82
C ARG A 86 10.17 -2.88 -2.94
N ARG A 87 10.04 -4.06 -3.54
CA ARG A 87 8.73 -4.72 -3.65
C ARG A 87 8.30 -5.25 -2.27
N PRO A 88 6.98 -5.26 -1.95
CA PRO A 88 6.49 -5.83 -0.68
C PRO A 88 6.89 -7.28 -0.44
N ILE A 89 7.06 -8.05 -1.53
CA ILE A 89 7.55 -9.43 -1.54
C ILE A 89 8.66 -9.47 -2.57
N GLU A 90 9.88 -9.78 -2.13
CA GLU A 90 11.04 -10.03 -3.00
C GLU A 90 11.46 -11.50 -2.88
N LEU A 91 11.60 -12.16 -4.02
CA LEU A 91 12.17 -13.50 -4.09
C LEU A 91 13.70 -13.37 -4.11
N GLN A 92 14.36 -13.70 -3.00
CA GLN A 92 15.81 -13.85 -2.96
C GLN A 92 16.17 -15.30 -3.31
N GLY A 93 16.63 -15.51 -4.55
CA GLY A 93 17.05 -16.83 -5.03
C GLY A 93 15.88 -17.77 -5.33
N LEU A 94 16.04 -19.06 -5.02
CA LEU A 94 15.08 -20.13 -5.35
C LEU A 94 14.01 -20.39 -4.27
N THR A 95 14.18 -19.91 -3.03
CA THR A 95 13.33 -20.36 -1.90
C THR A 95 13.08 -19.36 -0.76
N GLU A 96 13.69 -18.17 -0.73
CA GLU A 96 13.48 -17.21 0.37
C GLU A 96 12.67 -15.99 -0.10
N GLU A 97 11.40 -15.93 0.31
CA GLU A 97 10.58 -14.73 0.20
C GLU A 97 10.91 -13.77 1.34
N VAL A 98 11.48 -12.62 1.01
CA VAL A 98 11.70 -11.54 1.99
C VAL A 98 10.46 -10.66 1.97
N ILE A 99 9.75 -10.64 3.10
CA ILE A 99 8.61 -9.75 3.32
C ILE A 99 9.16 -8.38 3.75
N LEU A 100 8.86 -7.35 2.96
CA LEU A 100 9.39 -6.00 3.17
C LEU A 100 9.09 -5.48 4.58
N VAL A 101 7.87 -5.71 5.08
CA VAL A 101 7.44 -5.29 6.42
C VAL A 101 8.35 -5.87 7.50
N ASP A 102 8.68 -7.15 7.41
CA ASP A 102 9.51 -7.84 8.42
C ASP A 102 10.95 -7.33 8.37
N TRP A 103 11.49 -7.08 7.18
CA TRP A 103 12.82 -6.51 7.02
C TRP A 103 12.92 -5.09 7.60
N VAL A 104 11.95 -4.20 7.30
CA VAL A 104 11.92 -2.84 7.86
C VAL A 104 11.73 -2.89 9.38
N PHE A 105 10.91 -3.81 9.89
CA PHE A 105 10.74 -4.00 11.33
C PHE A 105 12.06 -4.38 12.02
N GLU A 106 12.87 -5.25 11.40
CA GLU A 106 14.18 -5.60 11.91
C GLU A 106 15.17 -4.42 11.89
N CYS A 107 15.16 -3.59 10.84
CA CYS A 107 15.92 -2.34 10.81
C CYS A 107 15.50 -1.41 11.96
N TRP A 108 14.19 -1.28 12.21
CA TRP A 108 13.67 -0.49 13.32
C TRP A 108 14.09 -1.05 14.68
N ARG A 109 14.01 -2.37 14.89
CA ARG A 109 14.42 -3.05 16.12
C ARG A 109 15.91 -2.86 16.43
N LYS A 110 16.75 -2.77 15.40
CA LYS A 110 18.20 -2.51 15.52
C LYS A 110 18.54 -1.03 15.73
N GLY A 111 17.56 -0.13 15.68
CA GLY A 111 17.77 1.32 15.75
C GLY A 111 18.33 1.94 14.48
N SER A 112 18.29 1.22 13.36
CA SER A 112 18.87 1.65 12.08
C SER A 112 17.80 1.72 10.97
N ILE A 113 16.61 2.22 11.32
CA ILE A 113 15.46 2.28 10.41
C ILE A 113 15.75 3.06 9.12
N LEU A 114 16.65 4.05 9.16
CA LEU A 114 17.03 4.85 7.99
C LEU A 114 17.77 4.02 6.93
N ASP A 115 18.40 2.90 7.31
CA ASP A 115 19.03 1.96 6.36
C ASP A 115 17.98 1.29 5.45
N ALA A 116 16.70 1.35 5.84
CA ALA A 116 15.61 0.83 5.03
C ALA A 116 15.24 1.75 3.86
N SER A 117 15.68 3.01 3.87
CA SER A 117 15.33 3.99 2.84
C SER A 117 15.85 3.60 1.45
N ASP A 118 15.13 4.05 0.41
CA ASP A 118 15.50 3.80 -0.98
C ASP A 118 16.91 4.35 -1.27
N PRO A 119 17.87 3.48 -1.62
CA PRO A 119 19.24 3.89 -1.91
C PRO A 119 19.35 4.93 -3.03
N ARG A 120 18.37 4.96 -3.95
CA ARG A 120 18.33 5.90 -5.08
C ARG A 120 18.03 7.34 -4.65
N LEU A 121 17.56 7.54 -3.42
CA LEU A 121 17.37 8.89 -2.89
C LEU A 121 18.69 9.52 -2.46
N GLU A 122 19.76 8.75 -2.23
CA GLU A 122 21.11 9.25 -1.91
C GLU A 122 21.15 10.29 -0.77
N GLY A 123 20.26 10.14 0.22
CA GLY A 123 20.13 11.09 1.34
C GLY A 123 19.44 12.42 1.00
N ASN A 124 18.91 12.58 -0.22
CA ASN A 124 18.15 13.74 -0.66
C ASN A 124 16.68 13.68 -0.15
N TYR A 125 16.54 13.61 1.17
CA TYR A 125 15.26 13.67 1.86
C TYR A 125 15.46 14.30 3.24
N VAL A 126 14.36 14.79 3.82
CA VAL A 126 14.36 15.25 5.21
C VAL A 126 14.32 14.01 6.10
N VAL A 127 15.37 13.81 6.92
CA VAL A 127 15.57 12.60 7.74
C VAL A 127 14.36 12.32 8.64
N GLU A 128 13.85 13.35 9.30
CA GLU A 128 12.70 13.24 10.20
C GLU A 128 11.43 12.80 9.45
N LYS A 129 11.29 13.19 8.18
CA LYS A 129 10.14 12.80 7.35
C LYS A 129 10.23 11.35 6.93
N ILE A 130 11.39 10.87 6.49
CA ILE A 130 11.52 9.46 6.08
C ILE A 130 11.37 8.54 7.28
N GLU A 131 11.92 8.91 8.43
CA GLU A 131 11.79 8.14 9.65
C GLU A 131 10.33 8.04 10.10
N LEU A 132 9.58 9.15 10.00
CA LEU A 132 8.14 9.17 10.27
C LEU A 132 7.37 8.27 9.30
N VAL A 133 7.65 8.34 7.99
CA VAL A 133 6.99 7.50 6.98
C VAL A 133 7.24 6.02 7.25
N LEU A 134 8.48 5.63 7.56
CA LEU A 134 8.83 4.24 7.84
C LEU A 134 8.14 3.72 9.11
N LYS A 135 8.15 4.51 10.21
CA LYS A 135 7.45 4.15 11.45
C LYS A 135 5.93 4.08 11.27
N LEU A 136 5.35 5.01 10.52
CA LEU A 136 3.93 5.02 10.21
C LEU A 136 3.55 3.82 9.33
N GLY A 137 4.39 3.50 8.34
CA GLY A 137 4.32 2.30 7.52
C GLY A 137 4.19 1.04 8.37
N LEU A 138 5.15 0.83 9.29
CA LEU A 138 5.14 -0.30 10.22
C LEU A 138 3.90 -0.35 11.11
N LEU A 139 3.46 0.80 11.63
CA LEU A 139 2.28 0.88 12.48
C LEU A 139 0.99 0.54 11.71
N CYS A 140 0.87 1.03 10.48
CA CYS A 140 -0.25 0.73 9.58
C CYS A 140 -0.25 -0.73 9.13
N SER A 141 0.92 -1.33 8.88
CA SER A 141 1.08 -2.73 8.47
C SER A 141 1.12 -3.72 9.65
N HIS A 142 0.78 -3.29 10.87
CA HIS A 142 0.82 -4.16 12.05
C HIS A 142 -0.08 -5.40 11.87
N SER A 143 0.38 -6.58 12.30
CA SER A 143 -0.35 -7.85 12.13
C SER A 143 -1.73 -7.84 12.81
N SER A 144 -1.81 -7.25 14.01
CA SER A 144 -3.07 -6.99 14.73
C SER A 144 -3.83 -5.77 14.17
N PRO A 145 -5.07 -5.93 13.64
CA PRO A 145 -5.86 -4.82 13.09
C PRO A 145 -6.21 -3.73 14.10
N VAL A 146 -6.40 -4.08 15.37
CA VAL A 146 -6.78 -3.13 16.43
C VAL A 146 -5.63 -2.21 16.86
N ALA A 147 -4.39 -2.60 16.58
CA ALA A 147 -3.20 -1.79 16.83
C ALA A 147 -2.95 -0.76 15.71
N ARG A 148 -3.59 -0.95 14.55
CA ARG A 148 -3.45 -0.04 13.41
C ARG A 148 -4.18 1.28 13.69
N PRO A 149 -3.66 2.41 13.19
CA PRO A 149 -4.33 3.70 13.30
C PRO A 149 -5.61 3.69 12.45
N ARG A 150 -6.48 4.67 12.69
CA ARG A 150 -7.62 4.92 11.81
C ARG A 150 -7.21 5.95 10.75
N MET A 151 -7.54 5.68 9.48
CA MET A 151 -7.54 6.72 8.46
C MET A 151 -8.61 7.76 8.82
N ARG A 152 -8.25 9.03 8.79
CA ARG A 152 -9.10 10.16 9.16
C ARG A 152 -9.06 11.22 8.08
#